data_AF-U6FDI3-F1
#
_entry.id   AF-U6FDI3-F1
#
_cell.length_a   1.000
_cell.length_b   1.000
_cell.length_c   1.000
_cell.angle_alpha   90.00
_cell.angle_beta   90.00
_cell.angle_gamma   90.00
#
_symmetry.space_group_name_H-M   'P 1'
#
loop_
_entity.id
_entity.type
_entity.pdbx_description
1 polymer ?
#
loop_
_entity_poly.entity_id
_entity_poly.type
_entity_poly.pdbx_seq_one_letter_code
_entity_poly.pdbx_strand_id
1 'polypeptide(L)'
;MGLKFVTDGEFRRSWWHLDFLWNLNGVAKYNYHWNNRSNVSIVLGLVASKSGKLEKKEALIKRINEATELVPLKNLALSTQCGFASTEEGNVLTPEDQWNKIKLVVDTAKQVWG
;
A
#
# COMPACT_ATOMS: atom_id res chain seq x y z
N MET A 1 9.76 19.27 2.16
CA MET A 1 9.82 19.00 3.62
C MET A 1 8.62 18.16 4.00
N GLY A 2 8.83 17.08 4.77
CA GLY A 2 7.78 16.18 5.33
C GLY A 2 8.02 14.71 4.94
N LEU A 3 8.06 13.70 5.82
CA LEU A 3 7.91 13.58 7.28
C LEU A 3 9.02 12.63 7.80
N LYS A 4 9.56 12.90 9.00
CA LYS A 4 10.80 12.26 9.53
C LYS A 4 10.60 11.07 10.47
N PHE A 5 9.44 10.85 11.09
CA PHE A 5 9.14 9.66 11.90
C PHE A 5 7.61 9.59 12.07
N VAL A 6 7.02 8.39 12.12
CA VAL A 6 5.67 8.15 12.62
C VAL A 6 5.83 7.23 13.84
N THR A 7 5.48 7.74 15.02
CA THR A 7 5.48 7.01 16.28
C THR A 7 4.16 6.26 16.46
N ASP A 8 4.27 5.07 17.07
CA ASP A 8 3.20 4.17 17.48
C ASP A 8 2.20 4.88 18.40
N GLY A 9 1.07 5.26 17.81
CA GLY A 9 -0.07 5.86 18.46
C GLY A 9 -1.28 4.98 18.20
N GLU A 10 -1.50 4.05 19.14
CA GLU A 10 -2.80 3.46 19.44
C GLU A 10 -3.24 2.26 18.59
N PHE A 11 -2.98 1.10 19.20
CA PHE A 11 -3.40 -0.27 18.90
C PHE A 11 -4.93 -0.52 18.79
N ARG A 12 -5.74 0.45 18.35
CA ARG A 12 -7.19 0.30 18.17
C ARG A 12 -7.72 1.10 16.98
N ARG A 13 -7.45 0.60 15.78
CA ARG A 13 -8.36 0.54 14.61
C ARG A 13 -7.52 0.23 13.37
N SER A 14 -7.59 -1.01 12.92
CA SER A 14 -6.92 -1.56 11.73
C SER A 14 -7.39 -0.98 10.38
N TRP A 15 -8.13 0.13 10.42
CA TRP A 15 -8.67 0.90 9.29
C TRP A 15 -7.88 2.18 8.98
N TRP A 16 -6.97 2.59 9.86
CA TRP A 16 -6.35 3.93 9.77
C TRP A 16 -5.42 4.10 8.55
N HIS A 17 -4.66 3.08 8.15
CA HIS A 17 -3.62 3.27 7.13
C HIS A 17 -4.17 3.58 5.72
N LEU A 18 -5.30 2.99 5.32
CA LEU A 18 -5.86 3.20 3.98
C LEU A 18 -6.80 4.42 3.92
N ASP A 19 -7.61 4.63 4.96
CA ASP A 19 -8.41 5.86 5.07
C ASP A 19 -7.50 7.09 5.16
N PHE A 20 -6.38 7.01 5.89
CA PHE A 20 -5.39 8.07 5.95
C PHE A 20 -4.81 8.36 4.57
N LEU A 21 -4.34 7.34 3.84
CA LEU A 21 -3.77 7.52 2.51
C LEU A 21 -4.78 8.09 1.50
N TRP A 22 -6.05 7.69 1.57
CA TRP A 22 -7.11 8.20 0.70
C TRP A 22 -7.61 9.61 1.09
N ASN A 23 -7.45 10.02 2.35
CA ASN A 23 -7.75 11.38 2.80
C ASN A 23 -6.61 12.38 2.54
N LEU A 24 -5.47 11.95 2.00
CA LEU A 24 -4.42 12.87 1.59
C LEU A 24 -4.83 13.59 0.30
N ASN A 25 -4.76 14.92 0.31
CA ASN A 25 -4.97 15.75 -0.87
C ASN A 25 -4.06 15.28 -2.01
N GLY A 26 -4.65 14.87 -3.13
CA GLY A 26 -3.92 14.37 -4.30
C GLY A 26 -3.80 12.85 -4.41
N VAL A 27 -4.44 12.05 -3.55
CA VAL A 27 -4.48 10.59 -3.71
C VAL A 27 -5.81 10.15 -4.34
N ALA A 28 -5.76 9.35 -5.39
CA ALA A 28 -6.95 8.79 -6.04
C ALA A 28 -6.97 7.26 -5.98
N LYS A 29 -8.14 6.69 -5.69
CA LYS A 29 -8.40 5.25 -5.88
C LYS A 29 -8.52 4.96 -7.37
N TYR A 30 -7.97 3.83 -7.81
CA TYR A 30 -7.98 3.45 -9.23
C TYR A 30 -9.41 3.11 -9.69
N ASN A 31 -10.12 4.13 -10.17
CA ASN A 31 -11.31 4.02 -11.00
C ASN A 31 -10.97 4.72 -12.32
N TYR A 32 -10.19 4.06 -13.18
CA TYR A 32 -9.91 4.35 -14.60
C TYR A 32 -9.54 5.78 -15.07
N HIS A 33 -9.45 6.80 -14.21
CA HIS A 33 -9.35 8.20 -14.62
C HIS A 33 -8.23 8.94 -13.88
N TRP A 34 -6.97 8.62 -14.19
CA TRP A 34 -5.83 9.47 -13.78
C TRP A 34 -5.90 10.86 -14.46
N ASN A 35 -6.42 10.93 -15.69
CA ASN A 35 -6.63 12.15 -16.48
C ASN A 35 -5.38 13.05 -16.61
N ASN A 36 -4.19 12.45 -16.68
CA ASN A 36 -2.91 13.16 -16.80
C ASN A 36 -2.62 14.22 -15.73
N ARG A 37 -3.21 14.04 -14.53
CA ARG A 37 -3.05 14.98 -13.42
C ARG A 37 -1.73 14.75 -12.69
N SER A 38 -0.79 15.66 -12.88
CA SER A 38 0.56 15.57 -12.30
C SER A 38 0.58 15.61 -10.77
N ASN A 39 -0.41 16.25 -10.14
CA ASN A 39 -0.57 16.35 -8.69
C ASN A 39 -1.37 15.19 -8.07
N VAL A 40 -1.67 14.15 -8.85
CA VAL A 40 -2.44 13.00 -8.38
C VAL A 40 -1.57 11.74 -8.37
N SER A 41 -1.53 11.07 -7.23
CA SER A 41 -0.88 9.77 -7.04
C SER A 41 -1.90 8.65 -6.95
N ILE A 42 -1.55 7.50 -7.51
CA ILE A 42 -2.31 6.25 -7.49
C ILE A 42 -1.60 5.26 -6.57
N VAL A 43 -2.34 4.73 -5.61
CA VAL A 43 -1.84 3.75 -4.66
C VAL A 43 -2.25 2.35 -5.12
N LEU A 44 -1.27 1.51 -5.41
CA LEU A 44 -1.44 0.13 -5.83
C LEU A 44 -1.51 -0.78 -4.60
N GLY A 45 -2.71 -1.27 -4.27
CA GLY A 45 -2.90 -2.28 -3.24
C GLY A 45 -2.52 -3.67 -3.74
N LEU A 46 -1.24 -4.01 -3.77
CA LEU A 46 -0.73 -5.27 -4.35
C LEU A 46 -0.41 -6.34 -3.29
N VAL A 47 -0.33 -5.97 -2.02
CA VAL A 47 -0.02 -6.88 -0.91
C VAL A 47 -1.31 -7.32 -0.21
N ALA A 48 -1.59 -8.62 -0.15
CA ALA A 48 -2.83 -9.14 0.43
C ALA A 48 -2.87 -8.93 1.95
N SER A 49 -4.01 -8.49 2.46
CA SER A 49 -4.22 -8.14 3.88
C SER A 49 -5.09 -9.12 4.66
N LYS A 50 -5.43 -10.27 4.05
CA LYS A 50 -6.25 -11.34 4.64
C LYS A 50 -5.57 -12.71 4.65
N SER A 51 -4.28 -12.77 4.29
CA SER A 51 -3.49 -14.00 4.25
C SER A 51 -2.08 -13.74 4.77
N GLY A 52 -1.58 -14.64 5.63
CA GLY A 52 -0.19 -14.59 6.11
C GLY A 52 0.87 -14.92 5.05
N LYS A 53 0.48 -15.51 3.90
CA LYS A 53 1.42 -15.84 2.83
C LYS A 53 2.03 -14.56 2.22
N LEU A 54 3.35 -14.41 2.29
CA LEU A 54 4.06 -13.30 1.67
C LEU A 54 4.08 -13.40 0.14
N GLU A 55 3.90 -12.24 -0.50
CA GLU A 55 4.05 -12.08 -1.94
C GLU A 55 5.54 -12.12 -2.31
N LYS A 56 5.81 -12.61 -3.52
CA LYS A 56 7.15 -12.51 -4.10
C LYS A 56 7.42 -11.07 -4.48
N LYS A 57 8.57 -10.55 -4.07
CA LYS A 57 8.97 -9.17 -4.36
C LYS A 57 9.03 -8.89 -5.86
N GLU A 58 9.51 -9.86 -6.63
CA GLU A 58 9.61 -9.79 -8.08
C GLU A 58 8.22 -9.66 -8.74
N ALA A 59 7.22 -10.33 -8.18
CA ALA A 59 5.85 -10.23 -8.66
C ALA A 59 5.26 -8.84 -8.38
N LEU A 60 5.55 -8.25 -7.22
CA LEU A 60 5.11 -6.88 -6.89
C LEU A 60 5.76 -5.86 -7.84
N ILE A 61 7.07 -5.95 -8.05
CA ILE A 61 7.80 -5.06 -8.97
C ILE A 61 7.28 -5.20 -10.40
N LYS A 62 7.02 -6.43 -10.86
CA LYS A 62 6.43 -6.67 -12.18
C LYS A 62 5.09 -5.94 -12.32
N ARG A 63 4.20 -6.06 -11.34
CA ARG A 63 2.89 -5.37 -11.36
C ARG A 63 3.01 -3.84 -11.30
N ILE A 64 4.00 -3.32 -10.57
CA ILE A 64 4.30 -1.87 -10.57
C ILE A 64 4.74 -1.43 -11.97
N ASN A 65 5.65 -2.19 -12.62
CA ASN A 65 6.12 -1.89 -13.97
C ASN A 65 4.97 -1.93 -14.99
N GLU A 66 4.07 -2.91 -14.91
CA GLU A 66 2.85 -2.93 -15.74
C GLU A 66 2.01 -1.65 -15.55
N ALA A 67 1.87 -1.15 -14.32
CA ALA A 67 1.18 0.11 -14.07
C ALA A 67 1.91 1.33 -14.64
N THR A 68 3.24 1.27 -14.81
CA THR A 68 4.01 2.38 -15.42
C THR A 68 3.73 2.59 -16.90
N GLU A 69 3.15 1.60 -17.59
CA GLU A 69 2.68 1.74 -18.97
C GLU A 69 1.50 2.72 -19.09
N LEU A 70 0.77 2.95 -17.99
CA LEU A 70 -0.42 3.78 -17.94
C LEU A 70 -0.22 5.09 -17.16
N VAL A 71 0.61 5.04 -16.11
CA VAL A 71 0.79 6.14 -15.15
C VAL A 71 2.28 6.31 -14.84
N PRO A 72 2.86 7.52 -14.91
CA PRO A 72 4.26 7.72 -14.60
C PRO A 72 4.63 7.20 -13.21
N LEU A 73 5.81 6.58 -13.07
CA LEU A 73 6.26 5.98 -11.80
C LEU A 73 6.21 6.95 -10.60
N LYS A 74 6.48 8.24 -10.84
CA LYS A 74 6.41 9.30 -9.81
C LYS A 74 4.99 9.53 -9.26
N ASN A 75 3.97 9.09 -10.00
CA ASN A 75 2.55 9.18 -9.65
C ASN A 75 2.02 7.84 -9.11
N LEU A 76 2.90 6.86 -8.83
CA LEU A 76 2.53 5.56 -8.27
C LEU A 76 3.07 5.41 -6.85
N ALA A 77 2.35 4.64 -6.04
CA ALA A 77 2.75 4.20 -4.70
C ALA A 77 2.29 2.75 -4.46
N LEU A 78 2.89 2.08 -3.48
CA LEU A 78 2.56 0.70 -3.10
C LEU A 78 1.91 0.65 -1.71
N SER A 79 0.87 -0.17 -1.56
CA SER A 79 0.24 -0.46 -0.25
C SER A 79 -0.25 -1.91 -0.15
N THR A 80 -0.78 -2.26 1.02
CA THR A 80 -1.67 -3.42 1.15
C THR A 80 -3.02 -3.18 0.47
N GLN A 81 -3.73 -4.27 0.15
CA GLN A 81 -5.04 -4.27 -0.50
C GLN A 81 -6.12 -3.64 0.37
N CYS A 82 -6.23 -4.10 1.62
CA CYS A 82 -7.12 -3.54 2.64
C CYS A 82 -6.34 -3.37 3.96
N GLY A 83 -7.00 -2.80 4.96
CA GLY A 83 -6.51 -2.85 6.33
C GLY A 83 -6.50 -4.30 6.82
N PHE A 84 -5.70 -4.61 7.84
CA PHE A 84 -5.68 -5.94 8.46
C PHE A 84 -6.90 -6.17 9.38
N ALA A 85 -8.03 -5.52 9.10
CA ALA A 85 -9.22 -5.61 9.93
C ALA A 85 -9.78 -7.04 9.93
N SER A 86 -9.98 -7.57 11.13
CA SER A 86 -10.58 -8.88 11.38
C SER A 86 -12.08 -8.82 11.17
N THR A 87 -12.57 -9.50 10.14
CA THR A 87 -13.98 -9.91 10.05
C THR A 87 -14.15 -11.23 10.82
N GLU A 88 -15.35 -11.50 11.37
CA GLU A 88 -15.65 -12.75 12.10
C GLU A 88 -15.39 -14.01 11.26
N GLU A 89 -15.40 -13.91 9.93
CA GLU A 89 -14.88 -14.93 9.04
C GLU A 89 -13.35 -14.84 8.92
N GLY A 90 -12.66 -15.47 9.88
CA GLY A 90 -11.38 -16.14 9.65
C GLY A 90 -10.20 -15.31 9.11
N ASN A 91 -9.79 -14.24 9.80
CA ASN A 91 -8.46 -13.68 9.55
C ASN A 91 -7.39 -14.62 10.14
N VAL A 92 -6.75 -15.42 9.27
CA VAL A 92 -5.55 -16.21 9.61
C VAL A 92 -4.30 -15.35 9.41
N LEU A 93 -4.19 -14.28 10.21
CA LEU A 93 -3.05 -13.35 10.19
C LEU A 93 -2.57 -13.14 11.62
N THR A 94 -1.37 -13.61 11.90
CA THR A 94 -0.69 -13.29 13.16
C THR A 94 -0.18 -11.85 13.13
N PRO A 95 0.09 -11.22 14.29
CA PRO A 95 0.78 -9.92 14.32
C PRO A 95 2.13 -9.95 13.58
N GLU A 96 2.84 -11.08 13.64
CA GLU A 96 4.10 -11.27 12.91
C GLU A 96 3.87 -11.21 11.39
N ASP A 97 2.83 -11.88 10.89
CA ASP A 97 2.48 -11.80 9.47
C ASP A 97 2.17 -10.37 9.02
N GLN A 98 1.46 -9.59 9.86
CA GLN A 98 1.17 -8.19 9.57
C GLN A 98 2.45 -7.36 9.45
N TRP A 99 3.40 -7.53 10.37
CA TRP A 99 4.70 -6.86 10.32
C TRP A 99 5.54 -7.30 9.12
N ASN A 100 5.54 -8.59 8.80
CA ASN A 100 6.24 -9.12 7.62
C ASN A 100 5.66 -8.54 6.33
N LYS A 101 4.34 -8.33 6.26
CA LYS A 101 3.67 -7.66 5.14
C LYS A 101 4.04 -6.18 5.04
N ILE A 102 4.05 -5.46 6.15
CA ILE A 102 4.49 -4.05 6.19
C ILE A 102 5.94 -3.93 5.74
N LYS A 103 6.81 -4.81 6.24
CA LYS A 103 8.21 -4.88 5.85
C LYS A 103 8.36 -5.15 4.35
N LEU A 104 7.61 -6.09 3.79
CA LEU A 104 7.59 -6.36 2.36
C LEU A 104 7.20 -5.12 1.53
N VAL A 105 6.18 -4.37 1.95
CA VAL A 105 5.78 -3.11 1.29
C VAL A 105 6.93 -2.11 1.32
N VAL A 106 7.53 -1.87 2.49
CA VAL A 106 8.62 -0.90 2.65
C VAL A 106 9.85 -1.30 1.84
N ASP A 107 10.26 -2.56 1.91
CA ASP A 107 11.45 -3.05 1.20
C ASP A 107 11.24 -3.05 -0.32
N THR A 108 10.02 -3.30 -0.79
CA THR A 108 9.67 -3.18 -2.21
C THR A 108 9.68 -1.72 -2.64
N ALA A 109 9.08 -0.83 -1.83
CA ALA A 109 9.05 0.59 -2.14
C ALA A 109 10.46 1.21 -2.21
N LYS A 110 11.35 0.88 -1.27
CA LYS A 110 12.75 1.31 -1.30
C LYS A 110 13.48 0.82 -2.56
N GLN A 111 13.18 -0.37 -3.04
CA GLN A 111 13.82 -0.90 -4.24
C GLN A 111 13.34 -0.20 -5.52
N VAL A 112 12.09 0.28 -5.54
CA VAL A 112 11.49 0.90 -6.73
C VAL A 112 11.72 2.42 -6.76
N TRP A 113 11.67 3.10 -5.61
CA TRP A 113 11.72 4.57 -5.52
C TRP A 113 12.90 5.12 -4.71
N GLY A 114 13.73 4.26 -4.10
CA GLY A 114 14.88 4.65 -3.29
C GLY A 114 16.18 4.81 -4.05
#